data_AF-A0A524I8P8-F1
#
_entry.id   AF-A0A524I8P8-F1
#
_cell.length_a   1.000
_cell.length_b   1.000
_cell.length_c   1.000
_cell.angle_alpha   90.00
_cell.angle_beta   90.00
_cell.angle_gamma   90.00
#
_symmetry.space_group_name_H-M   'P 1'
#
loop_
_entity.id
_entity.type
_entity.pdbx_description
1 polymer ?
#
loop_
_entity_poly.entity_id
_entity_poly.type
_entity_poly.pdbx_seq_one_letter_code
_entity_poly.pdbx_strand_id
1 'polypeptide(L)'
;METRLGSGAIRSLLVLAIALCVGLFSISRDVAAGQGSLDGKTFVVETGEEGKSGGDKDILTFRDGNFHSAGCDQYGFGDGAYTATVNGDSIRFEAVTTSPTKGKMTWKGTVKGDKIEVGYVWVDASHWYKSNPKPLEKWAKGELKK
;
A
#
# COMPACT_ATOMS: atom_id res chain seq x y z
N MET A 1 49.75 -59.19 2.53
CA MET A 1 48.32 -58.95 2.76
C MET A 1 48.21 -58.32 4.13
N GLU A 2 48.10 -56.98 4.18
CA GLU A 2 47.65 -56.15 5.32
C GLU A 2 47.56 -54.72 4.75
N THR A 3 46.36 -54.15 4.80
CA THR A 3 45.95 -52.81 4.36
C THR A 3 46.45 -51.70 5.29
N ARG A 4 46.70 -50.47 4.78
CA ARG A 4 46.27 -49.21 5.43
C ARG A 4 46.04 -48.05 4.43
N LEU A 5 44.79 -47.57 4.40
CA LEU A 5 44.30 -46.36 3.75
C LEU A 5 44.85 -45.09 4.46
N GLY A 6 45.44 -44.17 3.69
CA GLY A 6 45.83 -42.83 4.15
C GLY A 6 44.66 -41.85 4.09
N SER A 7 43.97 -41.71 5.22
CA SER A 7 42.81 -40.84 5.52
C SER A 7 43.16 -39.34 5.64
N GLY A 8 43.94 -38.78 4.70
CA GLY A 8 44.48 -37.40 4.82
C GLY A 8 43.89 -36.38 3.86
N ALA A 9 43.72 -36.73 2.58
CA ALA A 9 43.42 -35.75 1.54
C ALA A 9 41.92 -35.36 1.45
N ILE A 10 41.03 -36.22 1.94
CA ILE A 10 39.57 -36.04 1.77
C ILE A 10 39.00 -35.06 2.82
N ARG A 11 39.68 -34.87 3.96
CA ARG A 11 39.23 -33.96 5.02
C ARG A 11 39.41 -32.48 4.67
N SER A 12 40.36 -32.14 3.79
CA SER A 12 40.67 -30.74 3.46
C SER A 12 39.73 -30.15 2.40
N LEU A 13 39.13 -30.97 1.54
CA LEU A 13 38.22 -30.50 0.48
C LEU A 13 36.78 -30.28 0.94
N LEU A 14 36.35 -30.88 2.06
CA LEU A 14 34.99 -30.72 2.58
C LEU A 14 34.78 -29.45 3.40
N VAL A 15 35.84 -28.86 3.96
CA VAL A 15 35.74 -27.63 4.77
C VAL A 15 35.58 -26.38 3.88
N LEU A 16 36.07 -26.42 2.63
CA LEU A 16 35.97 -25.26 1.73
C LEU A 16 34.61 -25.09 1.04
N ALA A 17 33.77 -26.14 1.01
CA ALA A 17 32.46 -26.08 0.35
C ALA A 17 31.35 -25.49 1.23
N ILE A 18 31.55 -25.39 2.55
CA ILE A 18 30.51 -24.91 3.49
C ILE A 18 30.56 -23.38 3.66
N ALA A 19 31.68 -22.73 3.30
CA ALA A 19 31.84 -21.28 3.42
C ALA A 19 31.17 -20.45 2.31
N LEU A 20 30.60 -21.09 1.28
CA LEU A 20 29.94 -20.41 0.15
C LEU A 20 28.40 -20.47 0.19
N CYS A 21 27.81 -20.93 1.30
CA CYS A 21 26.34 -20.98 1.47
C CYS A 21 25.78 -19.84 2.33
N VAL A 22 26.62 -18.88 2.77
CA VAL A 22 26.23 -17.85 3.75
C VAL A 22 25.72 -16.53 3.11
N GLY A 23 25.70 -16.42 1.78
CA GLY A 23 25.45 -15.15 1.08
C GLY A 23 24.03 -14.88 0.57
N LEU A 24 23.08 -15.80 0.76
CA LEU A 24 21.68 -15.62 0.29
C LEU A 24 20.70 -15.90 1.43
N PHE A 25 20.94 -15.29 2.59
CA PHE A 25 19.85 -14.98 3.49
C PHE A 25 18.98 -13.92 2.79
N SER A 26 18.07 -14.38 1.93
CA SER A 26 16.88 -13.62 1.63
C SER A 26 16.19 -13.38 2.96
N ILE A 27 16.38 -12.18 3.51
CA ILE A 27 15.58 -11.68 4.61
C ILE A 27 14.18 -11.56 4.01
N SER A 28 13.41 -12.63 4.08
CA SER A 28 11.96 -12.55 3.99
C SER A 28 11.56 -11.59 5.09
N ARG A 29 11.28 -10.33 4.74
CA ARG A 29 10.67 -9.39 5.68
C ARG A 29 9.35 -10.04 6.04
N ASP A 30 9.26 -10.55 7.26
CA ASP A 30 7.99 -10.89 7.86
C ASP A 30 7.10 -9.65 7.74
N VAL A 31 6.16 -9.69 6.79
CA VAL A 31 5.04 -8.76 6.81
C VAL A 31 4.25 -9.19 8.02
N ALA A 32 4.50 -8.52 9.15
CA ALA A 32 3.70 -8.68 10.34
C ALA A 32 2.23 -8.55 9.92
N ALA A 33 1.47 -9.62 10.08
CA ALA A 33 0.02 -9.59 10.00
C ALA A 33 -0.47 -8.83 11.24
N GLY A 34 -0.47 -7.51 11.16
CA GLY A 34 -0.76 -6.60 12.25
C GLY A 34 -0.28 -5.21 11.87
N GLN A 35 -1.23 -4.32 11.60
CA GLN A 35 -1.06 -2.97 11.05
C GLN A 35 -0.45 -2.91 9.64
N GLY A 36 -1.21 -2.32 8.70
CA GLY A 36 -0.72 -2.14 7.33
C GLY A 36 0.45 -1.15 7.31
N SER A 37 1.30 -1.21 6.29
CA SER A 37 2.57 -0.42 6.21
C SER A 37 2.40 1.11 6.20
N LEU A 38 1.16 1.60 6.15
CA LEU A 38 0.80 3.01 6.21
C LEU A 38 0.13 3.41 7.53
N ASP A 39 -0.19 2.47 8.43
CA ASP A 39 -0.89 2.78 9.68
C ASP A 39 -0.13 3.80 10.53
N GLY A 40 -0.89 4.70 11.15
CA GLY A 40 -0.40 5.85 11.89
C GLY A 40 -0.02 7.04 11.01
N LYS A 41 -0.02 6.91 9.68
CA LYS A 41 0.28 8.02 8.77
C LYS A 41 -0.97 8.83 8.48
N THR A 42 -0.78 10.15 8.46
CA THR A 42 -1.79 11.14 8.05
C THR A 42 -1.18 12.03 6.99
N PHE A 43 -1.88 12.25 5.89
CA PHE A 43 -1.45 13.13 4.80
C PHE A 43 -2.42 14.29 4.63
N VAL A 44 -1.89 15.48 4.38
CA VAL A 44 -2.68 16.64 3.96
C VAL A 44 -2.54 16.73 2.45
N VAL A 45 -3.66 16.65 1.75
CA VAL A 45 -3.69 16.58 0.28
C VAL A 45 -4.57 17.67 -0.31
N GLU A 46 -4.25 18.07 -1.52
CA GLU A 46 -5.16 18.78 -2.42
C GLU A 46 -5.81 17.79 -3.37
N THR A 47 -7.06 18.04 -3.74
CA THR A 47 -7.86 17.18 -4.61
C THR A 47 -8.34 17.93 -5.84
N GLY A 48 -8.60 17.19 -6.90
CA GLY A 48 -9.14 17.71 -8.16
C GLY A 48 -9.79 16.62 -9.01
N GLU A 49 -10.55 17.05 -10.02
CA GLU A 49 -11.01 16.17 -11.08
C GLU A 49 -9.90 15.93 -12.10
N GLU A 50 -9.94 14.79 -12.78
CA GLU A 50 -8.99 14.50 -13.85
C GLU A 50 -8.99 15.60 -14.93
N GLY A 51 -7.79 16.01 -15.35
CA GLY A 51 -7.59 17.06 -16.35
C GLY A 51 -7.83 18.49 -15.85
N LYS A 52 -8.20 18.69 -14.58
CA LYS A 52 -8.42 20.02 -13.97
C LYS A 52 -7.41 20.31 -12.87
N SER A 53 -7.14 21.60 -12.64
CA SER A 53 -6.41 22.06 -11.46
C SER A 53 -7.22 21.75 -10.20
N GLY A 54 -6.52 21.29 -9.16
CA GLY A 54 -7.13 21.03 -7.86
C GLY A 54 -7.31 22.30 -7.05
N GLY A 55 -7.77 22.16 -5.82
CA GLY A 55 -7.87 23.29 -4.89
C GLY A 55 -8.52 22.95 -3.55
N ASP A 56 -9.35 21.90 -3.51
CA ASP A 56 -9.98 21.45 -2.28
C ASP A 56 -9.01 20.63 -1.45
N LYS A 57 -8.93 20.91 -0.15
CA LYS A 57 -8.07 20.18 0.79
C LYS A 57 -8.78 19.00 1.41
N ASP A 58 -8.03 17.93 1.66
CA ASP A 58 -8.48 16.74 2.36
C ASP A 58 -7.37 16.22 3.31
N ILE A 59 -7.77 15.40 4.27
CA ILE A 59 -6.88 14.69 5.19
C ILE A 59 -7.11 13.20 5.01
N LEU A 60 -6.07 12.51 4.55
CA LEU A 60 -6.06 11.06 4.37
C LEU A 60 -5.38 10.41 5.55
N THR A 61 -6.08 9.53 6.26
CA THR A 61 -5.56 8.85 7.46
C THR A 61 -5.55 7.34 7.25
N PHE A 62 -4.46 6.70 7.69
CA PHE A 62 -4.33 5.25 7.73
C PHE A 62 -4.19 4.82 9.19
N ARG A 63 -5.06 3.94 9.67
CA ARG A 63 -5.05 3.47 11.06
C ARG A 63 -5.71 2.11 11.16
N ASP A 64 -5.07 1.19 11.86
CA ASP A 64 -5.56 -0.15 12.17
C ASP A 64 -6.04 -0.95 10.94
N GLY A 65 -5.37 -0.75 9.80
CA GLY A 65 -5.72 -1.40 8.53
C GLY A 65 -6.83 -0.71 7.75
N ASN A 66 -7.29 0.46 8.21
CA ASN A 66 -8.32 1.26 7.57
C ASN A 66 -7.76 2.56 6.97
N PHE A 67 -8.30 2.93 5.81
CA PHE A 67 -8.14 4.21 5.14
C PHE A 67 -9.36 5.08 5.38
N HIS A 68 -9.12 6.36 5.68
CA HIS A 68 -10.14 7.38 5.88
C HIS A 68 -9.83 8.66 5.11
N SER A 69 -10.86 9.32 4.58
CA SER A 69 -10.81 10.64 3.93
C SER A 69 -11.78 11.58 4.63
N ALA A 70 -11.26 12.54 5.40
CA ALA A 70 -12.07 13.45 6.21
C ALA A 70 -12.97 14.36 5.35
N GLY A 71 -12.49 14.78 4.17
CA GLY A 71 -13.25 15.59 3.22
C GLY A 71 -14.47 14.85 2.66
N CYS A 72 -14.48 13.51 2.72
CA CYS A 72 -15.60 12.68 2.31
C CYS A 72 -16.65 12.44 3.42
N ASP A 73 -16.38 12.84 4.66
CA ASP A 73 -17.30 12.67 5.81
C ASP A 73 -18.65 13.36 5.57
N GLN A 74 -18.62 14.57 5.01
CA GLN A 74 -19.83 15.34 4.67
C GLN A 74 -20.74 14.63 3.65
N TYR A 75 -20.20 13.65 2.91
CA TYR A 75 -20.92 12.84 1.93
C TYR A 75 -21.29 11.46 2.48
N GLY A 76 -21.01 11.20 3.76
CA GLY A 76 -21.34 9.97 4.47
C GLY A 76 -20.47 8.78 4.06
N PHE A 77 -19.29 9.01 3.48
CA PHE A 77 -18.32 7.93 3.30
C PHE A 77 -17.65 7.64 4.63
N GLY A 78 -17.64 6.38 5.04
CA GLY A 78 -16.86 5.92 6.20
C GLY A 78 -15.51 5.34 5.81
N ASP A 79 -14.84 4.80 6.82
CA ASP A 79 -13.58 4.07 6.69
C ASP A 79 -13.70 2.89 5.73
N GLY A 80 -12.59 2.57 5.05
CA GLY A 80 -12.47 1.39 4.19
C GLY A 80 -11.22 0.61 4.53
N ALA A 81 -11.31 -0.72 4.58
CA ALA A 81 -10.11 -1.55 4.70
C ALA A 81 -9.17 -1.26 3.52
N TYR A 82 -7.88 -1.13 3.79
CA TYR A 82 -6.87 -0.95 2.75
C TYR A 82 -5.89 -2.11 2.70
N THR A 83 -5.32 -2.31 1.53
CA THR A 83 -4.16 -3.18 1.33
C THR A 83 -2.98 -2.34 0.90
N ALA A 84 -1.76 -2.76 1.25
CA ALA A 84 -0.57 -2.06 0.83
C ALA A 84 0.58 -3.02 0.49
N THR A 85 1.33 -2.68 -0.56
CA THR A 85 2.49 -3.42 -1.03
C THR A 85 3.71 -2.50 -1.05
N VAL A 86 4.75 -2.89 -0.32
CA VAL A 86 6.04 -2.20 -0.31
C VAL A 86 6.87 -2.65 -1.49
N ASN A 87 7.35 -1.70 -2.31
CA ASN A 87 8.20 -1.92 -3.47
C ASN A 87 9.40 -0.95 -3.40
N GLY A 88 10.51 -1.42 -2.84
CA GLY A 88 11.68 -0.57 -2.56
C GLY A 88 11.30 0.61 -1.67
N ASP A 89 11.55 1.83 -2.18
CA ASP A 89 11.28 3.09 -1.47
C ASP A 89 9.84 3.62 -1.67
N SER A 90 8.96 2.80 -2.25
CA SER A 90 7.57 3.16 -2.51
C SER A 90 6.60 2.19 -1.85
N ILE A 91 5.46 2.71 -1.39
CA ILE A 91 4.34 1.90 -0.90
C ILE A 91 3.15 2.17 -1.81
N ARG A 92 2.59 1.13 -2.43
CA ARG A 92 1.33 1.22 -3.16
C ARG A 92 0.20 0.77 -2.26
N PHE A 93 -0.93 1.46 -2.29
CA PHE A 93 -2.12 1.04 -1.55
C PHE A 93 -3.37 1.07 -2.43
N GLU A 94 -4.35 0.23 -2.05
CA GLU A 94 -5.70 0.26 -2.58
C GLU A 94 -6.70 0.21 -1.42
N ALA A 95 -7.79 0.96 -1.54
CA ALA A 95 -8.88 0.98 -0.56
C ALA A 95 -10.23 1.18 -1.26
N VAL A 96 -11.31 0.78 -0.59
CA VAL A 96 -12.69 1.03 -1.04
C VAL A 96 -13.47 1.63 0.11
N THR A 97 -14.09 2.79 -0.11
CA THR A 97 -15.00 3.41 0.86
C THR A 97 -16.41 3.46 0.27
N THR A 98 -17.42 3.42 1.13
CA THR A 98 -18.83 3.43 0.73
C THR A 98 -19.61 4.46 1.52
N SER A 99 -20.62 5.02 0.86
CA SER A 99 -21.62 5.90 1.46
C SER A 99 -23.01 5.33 1.17
N PRO A 100 -23.91 5.27 2.18
CA PRO A 100 -25.28 4.81 1.96
C PRO A 100 -26.05 5.62 0.90
N THR A 101 -25.67 6.88 0.68
CA THR A 101 -26.40 7.80 -0.22
C THR A 101 -25.58 8.23 -1.43
N LYS A 102 -24.24 8.11 -1.36
CA LYS A 102 -23.32 8.56 -2.42
C LYS A 102 -22.58 7.42 -3.09
N GLY A 103 -22.89 6.16 -2.79
CA GLY A 103 -22.35 5.02 -3.53
C GLY A 103 -20.96 4.62 -3.05
N LYS A 104 -19.99 4.51 -3.96
CA LYS A 104 -18.70 3.86 -3.70
C LYS A 104 -17.53 4.63 -4.30
N MET A 105 -16.42 4.69 -3.58
CA MET A 105 -15.15 5.19 -4.08
C MET A 105 -14.08 4.09 -4.04
N THR A 106 -13.33 3.96 -5.13
CA THR A 106 -12.16 3.08 -5.22
C THR A 106 -10.91 3.94 -5.29
N TRP A 107 -9.99 3.73 -4.36
CA TRP A 107 -8.78 4.52 -4.18
C TRP A 107 -7.56 3.71 -4.55
N LYS A 108 -6.62 4.34 -5.26
CA LYS A 108 -5.30 3.78 -5.55
C LYS A 108 -4.25 4.85 -5.37
N GLY A 109 -3.26 4.59 -4.54
CA GLY A 109 -2.22 5.58 -4.31
C GLY A 109 -0.83 5.00 -4.18
N THR A 110 0.15 5.88 -4.29
CA THR A 110 1.57 5.61 -4.10
C THR A 110 2.14 6.61 -3.12
N VAL A 111 2.82 6.12 -2.11
CA VAL A 111 3.58 6.90 -1.13
C VAL A 111 5.07 6.71 -1.43
N LYS A 112 5.83 7.82 -1.47
CA LYS A 112 7.29 7.84 -1.61
C LYS A 112 7.87 8.88 -0.64
N GLY A 113 8.61 8.41 0.37
CA GLY A 113 9.01 9.26 1.50
C GLY A 113 7.79 9.90 2.15
N ASP A 114 7.78 11.22 2.22
CA ASP A 114 6.68 12.00 2.80
C ASP A 114 5.58 12.37 1.78
N LYS A 115 5.72 12.01 0.51
CA LYS A 115 4.75 12.39 -0.54
C LYS A 115 3.75 11.30 -0.81
N ILE A 116 2.51 11.70 -1.09
CA ILE A 116 1.44 10.81 -1.53
C ILE A 116 0.81 11.32 -2.82
N GLU A 117 0.58 10.41 -3.77
CA GLU A 117 -0.23 10.65 -4.95
C GLU A 117 -1.32 9.57 -5.03
N VAL A 118 -2.56 9.99 -5.26
CA VAL A 118 -3.74 9.13 -5.25
C VAL A 118 -4.58 9.43 -6.47
N GLY A 119 -5.00 8.39 -7.19
CA GLY A 119 -6.11 8.43 -8.13
C GLY A 119 -7.29 7.69 -7.52
N TYR A 120 -8.50 8.23 -7.67
CA TYR A 120 -9.70 7.59 -7.17
C TYR A 120 -10.89 7.78 -8.10
N VAL A 121 -11.75 6.77 -8.11
CA VAL A 121 -12.95 6.75 -8.95
C VAL A 121 -14.16 6.72 -8.04
N TRP A 122 -15.04 7.70 -8.21
CA TRP A 122 -16.32 7.77 -7.52
C TRP A 122 -17.45 7.31 -8.43
N VAL A 123 -18.21 6.32 -8.00
CA VAL A 123 -19.49 5.93 -8.60
C VAL A 123 -20.61 6.26 -7.61
N ASP A 124 -21.45 7.21 -8.01
CA ASP A 124 -22.62 7.66 -7.24
C ASP A 124 -23.62 6.50 -6.99
N ALA A 125 -24.51 6.63 -6.01
CA ALA A 125 -25.54 5.63 -5.78
C ALA A 125 -26.55 5.60 -6.95
N SER A 126 -27.01 4.40 -7.30
CA SER A 126 -28.08 4.25 -8.29
C SER A 126 -29.40 4.74 -7.70
N HIS A 127 -30.12 5.55 -8.47
CA HIS A 127 -31.44 6.06 -8.11
C HIS A 127 -32.43 5.76 -9.24
N TRP A 128 -33.75 5.76 -8.95
CA TRP A 128 -34.78 5.51 -9.97
C TRP A 128 -34.69 6.48 -11.17
N TYR A 129 -34.27 7.72 -10.93
CA TYR A 129 -34.06 8.74 -11.96
C TYR A 129 -32.63 8.75 -12.56
N LYS A 130 -31.71 7.96 -11.99
CA LYS A 130 -30.30 7.87 -12.41
C LYS A 130 -29.80 6.45 -12.14
N SER A 131 -30.29 5.52 -12.95
CA SER A 131 -30.09 4.09 -12.75
C SER A 131 -28.65 3.62 -13.03
N ASN A 132 -27.93 4.31 -13.91
CA ASN A 132 -26.54 3.99 -14.27
C ASN A 132 -25.61 5.20 -14.09
N PRO A 133 -25.23 5.54 -12.84
CA PRO A 133 -24.36 6.67 -12.57
C PRO A 133 -22.99 6.48 -13.22
N LYS A 134 -22.53 7.52 -13.94
CA LYS A 134 -21.21 7.50 -14.58
C LYS A 134 -20.10 7.61 -13.52
N PRO A 135 -19.00 6.85 -13.66
CA PRO A 135 -17.82 7.03 -12.83
C PRO A 135 -17.21 8.43 -13.01
N LEU A 136 -16.74 9.02 -11.91
CA LEU A 136 -16.01 10.29 -11.89
C LEU A 136 -14.57 10.02 -11.43
N GLU A 137 -13.61 10.32 -12.29
CA GLU A 137 -12.19 10.15 -12.01
C GLU A 137 -11.61 11.42 -11.37
N LYS A 138 -10.87 11.22 -10.29
CA LYS A 138 -10.33 12.28 -9.45
C LYS A 138 -8.93 11.92 -8.98
N TRP A 139 -8.22 12.93 -8.52
CA TRP A 139 -6.88 12.79 -7.97
C TRP A 139 -6.76 13.51 -6.63
N ALA A 140 -5.82 13.05 -5.82
CA ALA A 140 -5.36 13.72 -4.61
C ALA A 140 -3.83 13.68 -4.54
N LYS A 141 -3.18 14.78 -4.17
CA LYS A 141 -1.72 14.84 -4.00
C LYS A 141 -1.36 15.66 -2.79
N GLY A 142 -0.35 15.25 -2.06
CA GLY A 142 0.10 15.99 -0.90
C GLY A 142 1.24 15.35 -0.15
N GLU A 143 1.34 15.70 1.12
CA GLU A 143 2.48 15.36 1.95
C GLU A 143 2.05 14.89 3.34
N LEU A 144 2.95 14.15 3.99
CA LEU A 144 2.79 13.64 5.34
C LEU A 144 2.63 14.83 6.31
N LYS A 145 1.63 14.74 7.17
CA LYS A 145 1.43 15.71 8.24
C LYS A 145 2.56 15.54 9.27
N LYS A 146 3.39 16.57 9.39
CA LYS A 146 4.49 16.66 10.37
C LYS A 146 3.98 16.93 11.78
#